data_AF-A1ZXP3-F1
#
_entry.id   AF-A1ZXP3-F1
#
_cell.length_a   1.000
_cell.length_b   1.000
_cell.length_c   1.000
_cell.angle_alpha   90.00
_cell.angle_beta   90.00
_cell.angle_gamma   90.00
#
_symmetry.space_group_name_H-M   'P 1'
#
loop_
_entity.id
_entity.type
_entity.pdbx_description
1 polymer ?
#
loop_
_entity_poly.entity_id
_entity_poly.type
_entity_poly.pdbx_seq_one_letter_code
_entity_poly.pdbx_strand_id
1 'polypeptide(L)'
;MLRINIICCFLWAMPLGVFAQMPSGRFSFHLDPELEHRQGRAFKEEKYYKNGKLDSVYRKWDAATGQKLTEGYYVAGKRHGEWTEWLSNTQRHNYMRFTYAHDTLKKLYEYFGWANAQNDSIKSREYFYIFETNPDNFSLHTISWSRDITGKKTKKSM
;
A
#
# COMPACT_ATOMS: atom_id res chain seq x y z
N MET A 1 30.70 21.87 -24.92
CA MET A 1 31.60 21.43 -23.82
C MET A 1 31.12 22.15 -22.57
N LEU A 2 30.82 21.54 -21.42
CA LEU A 2 31.36 20.35 -20.77
C LEU A 2 30.24 19.66 -19.96
N ARG A 3 30.32 18.32 -19.93
CA ARG A 3 29.50 17.37 -19.16
C ARG A 3 29.55 17.60 -17.65
N ILE A 4 28.44 17.31 -16.96
CA ILE A 4 28.48 16.62 -15.66
C ILE A 4 27.49 15.45 -15.70
N ASN A 5 28.08 14.25 -15.76
CA ASN A 5 27.47 12.94 -15.54
C ASN A 5 27.45 12.70 -14.04
N ILE A 6 26.31 12.38 -13.44
CA ILE A 6 26.27 11.59 -12.19
C ILE A 6 25.15 10.53 -12.31
N ILE A 7 25.60 9.35 -12.71
CA ILE A 7 25.22 8.01 -12.22
C ILE A 7 23.85 7.45 -12.67
N CYS A 8 23.88 6.78 -13.84
CA CYS A 8 23.26 5.47 -13.97
C CYS A 8 23.79 4.53 -12.89
N CYS A 9 22.93 3.88 -12.11
CA CYS A 9 23.20 2.56 -11.52
C CYS A 9 21.91 1.86 -11.09
N PHE A 10 21.59 0.78 -11.81
CA PHE A 10 20.87 -0.41 -11.37
C PHE A 10 19.35 -0.33 -11.13
N LEU A 11 18.65 -0.39 -12.26
CA LEU A 11 17.34 -1.02 -12.51
C LEU A 11 17.29 -2.54 -12.19
N TRP A 12 17.90 -3.01 -11.11
CA TRP A 12 17.85 -4.43 -10.74
C TRP A 12 17.47 -4.58 -9.26
N ALA A 13 16.42 -5.37 -9.02
CA ALA A 13 15.83 -5.70 -7.72
C ALA A 13 14.72 -4.79 -7.17
N MET A 14 13.90 -4.20 -8.05
CA MET A 14 12.48 -4.04 -7.71
C MET A 14 11.68 -4.83 -8.75
N PRO A 15 10.83 -5.80 -8.36
CA PRO A 15 9.83 -6.30 -9.28
C PRO A 15 9.05 -5.07 -9.74
N LEU A 16 9.13 -4.76 -11.03
CA LEU A 16 8.44 -3.65 -11.71
C LEU A 16 6.90 -3.74 -11.63
N GLY A 17 6.35 -4.49 -10.67
CA GLY A 17 4.92 -4.75 -10.50
C GLY A 17 4.26 -3.99 -9.36
N VAL A 18 4.99 -3.29 -8.47
CA VAL A 18 4.34 -2.64 -7.33
C VAL A 18 3.53 -1.40 -7.76
N PHE A 19 4.02 -0.66 -8.77
CA PHE A 19 3.54 0.70 -9.07
C PHE A 19 2.88 0.89 -10.45
N ALA A 20 2.95 -0.10 -11.35
CA ALA A 20 2.49 0.05 -12.74
C ALA A 20 0.96 0.22 -12.92
N GLN A 21 0.17 0.23 -11.84
CA GLN A 21 -1.29 0.32 -11.90
C GLN A 21 -1.91 1.25 -10.85
N MET A 22 -1.13 2.02 -10.09
CA MET A 22 -1.75 3.07 -9.29
C MET A 22 -2.11 4.24 -10.22
N PRO A 23 -3.36 4.74 -10.19
CA PRO A 23 -3.75 5.92 -10.97
C PRO A 23 -2.80 7.05 -10.60
N SER A 24 -2.13 7.63 -11.61
CA SER A 24 -1.19 8.72 -11.39
C SER A 24 -1.93 9.95 -10.90
N GLY A 25 -1.60 10.38 -9.69
CA GLY A 25 -2.16 11.56 -9.05
C GLY A 25 -3.40 11.25 -8.21
N ARG A 26 -3.33 11.67 -6.94
CA ARG A 26 -4.45 11.85 -5.99
C ARG A 26 -4.76 10.74 -4.98
N PHE A 27 -4.16 9.56 -5.03
CA PHE A 27 -4.35 8.53 -3.98
C PHE A 27 -3.17 8.36 -3.02
N SER A 28 -1.98 8.81 -3.40
CA SER A 28 -0.74 8.42 -2.70
C SER A 28 -0.26 9.36 -1.59
N PHE A 29 -1.11 10.25 -1.05
CA PHE A 29 -0.66 11.26 -0.07
C PHE A 29 0.04 10.64 1.16
N HIS A 30 -0.34 9.43 1.54
CA HIS A 30 0.24 8.72 2.68
C HIS A 30 1.19 7.59 2.29
N LEU A 31 1.13 7.09 1.06
CA LEU A 31 2.01 6.03 0.57
C LEU A 31 3.36 6.59 0.10
N ASP A 32 3.37 7.72 -0.62
CA ASP A 32 4.61 8.31 -1.12
C ASP A 32 5.59 8.65 0.02
N PRO A 33 5.16 9.30 1.13
CA PRO A 33 6.05 9.53 2.27
C PRO A 33 6.52 8.24 2.95
N GLU A 34 5.73 7.16 2.93
CA GLU A 34 6.17 5.87 3.46
C GLU A 34 7.29 5.26 2.60
N LEU A 35 7.19 5.39 1.28
CA LEU A 35 8.20 4.88 0.36
C LEU A 35 9.51 5.66 0.47
N GLU A 36 9.42 6.99 0.59
CA GLU A 36 10.57 7.84 0.89
C GLU A 36 11.20 7.46 2.23
N HIS A 37 10.40 7.27 3.29
CA HIS A 37 10.90 6.81 4.60
C HIS A 37 11.61 5.45 4.52
N ARG A 38 11.15 4.58 3.62
CA ARG A 38 11.72 3.26 3.37
C ARG A 38 12.97 3.29 2.48
N GLN A 39 13.24 4.40 1.80
CA GLN A 39 14.34 4.49 0.85
C GLN A 39 15.69 4.30 1.56
N GLY A 40 16.57 3.50 0.95
CA GLY A 40 17.89 3.19 1.50
C GLY A 40 17.90 2.22 2.69
N ARG A 41 16.74 1.73 3.15
CA ARG A 41 16.65 0.71 4.19
C ARG A 41 16.87 -0.69 3.61
N ALA A 42 17.40 -1.58 4.43
CA ALA A 42 17.52 -3.00 4.10
C ALA A 42 16.21 -3.74 4.41
N PHE A 43 15.86 -4.73 3.58
CA PHE A 43 14.65 -5.52 3.72
C PHE A 43 14.94 -7.02 3.67
N LYS A 44 14.06 -7.80 4.31
CA LYS A 44 13.96 -9.25 4.14
C LYS A 44 12.66 -9.57 3.42
N GLU A 45 12.69 -10.61 2.60
CA GLU A 45 11.52 -11.03 1.82
C GLU A 45 11.36 -12.55 1.90
N GLU A 46 10.10 -12.98 1.92
CA GLU A 46 9.69 -14.38 1.78
C GLU A 46 8.87 -14.50 0.50
N LYS A 47 9.29 -15.43 -0.37
CA LYS A 47 8.70 -15.64 -1.70
C LYS A 47 8.66 -17.12 -2.02
N TYR A 48 7.62 -17.52 -2.74
CA TYR A 48 7.44 -18.88 -3.21
C TYR A 48 7.26 -18.88 -4.72
N TYR A 49 7.72 -19.95 -5.37
CA TYR A 49 7.71 -20.07 -6.81
C TYR A 49 7.10 -21.40 -7.25
N LYS A 50 6.30 -21.32 -8.32
CA LYS A 50 5.81 -22.48 -9.07
C LYS A 50 6.09 -22.25 -10.54
N ASN A 51 6.74 -23.20 -11.21
CA ASN A 51 7.10 -23.11 -12.63
C ASN A 51 7.87 -21.82 -12.97
N GLY A 52 8.79 -21.40 -12.10
CA GLY A 52 9.61 -20.19 -12.28
C GLY A 52 8.86 -18.86 -12.08
N LYS A 53 7.60 -18.88 -11.66
CA LYS A 53 6.79 -17.68 -11.38
C LYS A 53 6.44 -17.59 -9.91
N LEU A 54 6.31 -16.38 -9.38
CA LEU A 54 5.82 -16.17 -8.02
C LEU A 54 4.43 -16.79 -7.87
N ASP A 55 4.28 -17.68 -6.90
CA ASP A 55 3.05 -18.42 -6.70
C ASP A 55 3.00 -18.80 -5.23
N SER A 56 1.96 -18.36 -4.52
CA SER A 56 1.83 -18.35 -3.07
C SER A 56 2.16 -17.02 -2.39
N VAL A 57 2.23 -17.07 -1.06
CA VAL A 57 2.33 -15.93 -0.15
C VAL A 57 3.60 -15.12 -0.44
N TYR A 58 3.49 -13.81 -0.35
CA TYR A 58 4.62 -12.89 -0.33
C TYR A 58 4.61 -12.12 0.97
N ARG A 59 5.77 -11.97 1.59
CA ARG A 59 5.93 -11.11 2.78
C ARG A 59 7.24 -10.32 2.69
N LYS A 60 7.20 -9.10 3.23
CA LYS A 60 8.36 -8.22 3.32
C LYS A 60 8.45 -7.61 4.71
N TRP A 61 9.67 -7.53 5.23
CA TRP A 61 9.97 -6.94 6.53
C TRP A 61 11.14 -5.97 6.45
N ASP A 62 11.12 -4.98 7.33
CA ASP A 62 12.30 -4.18 7.62
C ASP A 62 13.39 -5.08 8.23
N ALA A 63 14.60 -5.05 7.67
CA ALA A 63 15.66 -5.95 8.11
C ALA A 63 16.21 -5.59 9.50
N ALA A 64 16.15 -4.32 9.90
CA ALA A 64 16.70 -3.84 11.17
C ALA A 64 15.70 -4.00 12.32
N THR A 65 14.43 -3.70 12.10
CA THR A 65 13.39 -3.77 13.14
C THR A 65 12.62 -5.08 13.14
N GLY A 66 12.65 -5.84 12.03
CA GLY A 66 11.81 -7.03 11.85
C GLY A 66 10.33 -6.70 11.65
N GLN A 67 9.97 -5.41 11.55
CA GLN A 67 8.60 -4.98 11.34
C GLN A 67 8.10 -5.46 9.97
N LYS A 68 6.91 -6.08 9.96
CA LYS A 68 6.25 -6.48 8.70
C LYS A 68 5.79 -5.23 7.96
N LEU A 69 6.15 -5.13 6.68
CA LEU A 69 5.88 -3.97 5.81
C LEU A 69 4.83 -4.29 4.74
N THR A 70 4.89 -5.50 4.19
CA THR A 70 3.99 -5.97 3.13
C THR A 70 3.63 -7.44 3.31
N GLU A 71 2.38 -7.80 3.00
CA GLU A 71 1.93 -9.18 2.91
C GLU A 71 0.86 -9.31 1.84
N GLY A 72 0.90 -10.40 1.07
CA GLY A 72 -0.11 -10.69 0.06
C GLY A 72 0.12 -12.04 -0.60
N TYR A 73 -0.50 -12.24 -1.75
CA TYR A 73 -0.46 -13.52 -2.46
C TYR A 73 -0.26 -13.32 -3.97
N TYR A 74 0.54 -14.21 -4.57
CA TYR A 74 0.72 -14.30 -6.01
C TYR A 74 0.09 -15.59 -6.57
N VAL A 75 -0.51 -15.50 -7.75
CA VAL A 75 -0.96 -16.64 -8.57
C VAL A 75 -0.30 -16.51 -9.93
N ALA A 76 0.49 -17.51 -10.35
CA ALA A 76 1.14 -17.55 -11.65
C ALA A 76 1.92 -16.26 -12.03
N GLY A 77 2.58 -15.65 -11.05
CA GLY A 77 3.39 -14.44 -11.19
C GLY A 77 2.64 -13.12 -10.98
N LYS A 78 1.32 -13.18 -10.75
CA LYS A 78 0.45 -11.99 -10.64
C LYS A 78 -0.12 -11.83 -9.25
N ARG A 79 -0.21 -10.60 -8.74
CA ARG A 79 -0.86 -10.30 -7.46
C ARG A 79 -2.32 -10.73 -7.52
N HIS A 80 -2.78 -11.41 -6.48
CA HIS A 80 -4.15 -11.89 -6.39
C HIS A 80 -4.63 -11.83 -4.94
N GLY A 81 -5.91 -11.51 -4.75
CA GLY A 81 -6.51 -11.39 -3.42
C GLY A 81 -6.07 -10.14 -2.67
N GLU A 82 -6.14 -10.22 -1.34
CA GLU A 82 -5.83 -9.10 -0.46
C GLU A 82 -4.32 -8.94 -0.27
N TRP A 83 -3.89 -7.68 -0.33
CA TRP A 83 -2.52 -7.23 -0.08
C TRP A 83 -2.57 -6.16 1.00
N THR A 84 -1.71 -6.25 2.01
CA THR A 84 -1.64 -5.26 3.08
C THR A 84 -0.27 -4.58 3.09
N GLU A 85 -0.27 -3.25 3.16
CA GLU A 85 0.89 -2.40 3.39
C GLU A 85 0.75 -1.69 4.74
N TRP A 86 1.70 -1.88 5.64
CA TRP A 86 1.70 -1.23 6.96
C TRP A 86 2.50 0.06 6.91
N LEU A 87 1.87 1.21 7.14
CA LEU A 87 2.54 2.52 7.04
C LEU A 87 3.20 2.84 8.39
N SER A 88 4.54 2.84 8.40
CA SER A 88 5.36 2.95 9.62
C SER A 88 5.90 4.37 9.87
N ASN A 89 5.92 5.22 8.85
CA ASN A 89 6.50 6.56 8.89
C ASN A 89 5.75 7.51 9.84
N THR A 90 4.41 7.52 9.79
CA THR A 90 3.61 8.55 10.47
C THR A 90 2.96 8.11 11.78
N GLN A 91 2.42 6.89 11.85
CA GLN A 91 1.73 6.35 13.04
C GLN A 91 1.78 4.83 13.07
N ARG A 92 1.85 4.22 14.27
CA ARG A 92 2.02 2.76 14.46
C ARG A 92 0.88 1.88 13.91
N HIS A 93 -0.25 2.45 13.50
CA HIS A 93 -1.46 1.69 13.18
C HIS A 93 -2.04 1.96 11.79
N ASN A 94 -1.41 2.80 10.98
CA ASN A 94 -1.92 3.08 9.64
C ASN A 94 -1.60 1.91 8.70
N TYR A 95 -2.56 1.51 7.88
CA TYR A 95 -2.32 0.51 6.86
C TYR A 95 -3.23 0.72 5.66
N MET A 96 -2.77 0.21 4.52
CA MET A 96 -3.52 0.15 3.28
C MET A 96 -3.77 -1.31 2.95
N ARG A 97 -4.98 -1.62 2.49
CA ARG A 97 -5.34 -2.94 1.97
C ARG A 97 -5.82 -2.84 0.55
N PHE A 98 -5.19 -3.57 -0.35
CA PHE A 98 -5.47 -3.61 -1.76
C PHE A 98 -6.10 -4.95 -2.10
N THR A 99 -7.14 -4.96 -2.93
CA THR A 99 -7.71 -6.19 -3.50
C THR A 99 -7.31 -6.28 -4.96
N TYR A 100 -6.52 -7.29 -5.31
CA TYR A 100 -6.12 -7.56 -6.69
C TYR A 100 -6.86 -8.76 -7.28
N ALA A 101 -7.18 -8.67 -8.57
CA ALA A 101 -7.64 -9.79 -9.39
C ALA A 101 -6.67 -9.95 -10.57
N HIS A 102 -5.69 -10.85 -10.43
CA HIS A 102 -4.65 -11.12 -11.44
C HIS A 102 -3.93 -9.85 -11.90
N ASP A 103 -3.31 -9.16 -10.94
CA ASP A 103 -2.70 -7.83 -11.01
C ASP A 103 -3.64 -6.65 -11.16
N THR A 104 -4.91 -6.82 -11.57
CA THR A 104 -5.85 -5.69 -11.66
C THR A 104 -6.32 -5.25 -10.28
N LEU A 105 -6.04 -3.99 -9.90
CA LEU A 105 -6.56 -3.41 -8.66
C LEU A 105 -8.09 -3.24 -8.75
N LYS A 106 -8.81 -3.77 -7.75
CA LYS A 106 -10.28 -3.67 -7.67
C LYS A 106 -10.75 -2.82 -6.52
N LYS A 107 -10.03 -2.85 -5.39
CA LYS A 107 -10.38 -2.09 -4.19
C LYS A 107 -9.13 -1.61 -3.50
N LEU A 108 -9.24 -0.44 -2.88
CA LEU A 108 -8.26 0.07 -1.93
C LEU A 108 -9.02 0.47 -0.66
N TYR A 109 -8.55 0.00 0.46
CA TYR A 109 -8.99 0.40 1.78
C TYR A 109 -7.83 1.05 2.50
N GLU A 110 -7.97 2.32 2.85
CA GLU A 110 -7.00 3.04 3.66
C GLU A 110 -7.54 3.23 5.06
N TYR A 111 -6.72 2.86 6.03
CA TYR A 111 -7.04 2.99 7.44
C TYR A 111 -6.05 3.91 8.14
N PHE A 112 -6.60 4.92 8.80
CA PHE A 112 -5.85 5.88 9.59
C PHE A 112 -6.29 5.82 11.05
N GLY A 113 -5.29 5.73 11.91
CA GLY A 113 -5.45 5.83 13.35
C GLY A 113 -5.43 7.27 13.86
N TRP A 114 -5.66 7.42 15.16
CA TRP A 114 -5.31 8.64 15.90
C TRP A 114 -3.85 8.55 16.37
N ALA A 115 -3.05 9.58 16.09
CA ALA A 115 -1.62 9.61 16.44
C ALA A 115 -1.36 9.42 17.94
N ASN A 116 -2.28 9.91 18.78
CA ASN A 116 -2.13 9.97 20.24
C ASN A 116 -3.24 9.19 20.97
N ALA A 117 -3.78 8.11 20.39
CA ALA A 117 -4.80 7.34 21.10
C ALA A 117 -4.19 6.55 22.27
N GLN A 118 -4.64 6.84 23.49
CA GLN A 118 -4.42 5.98 24.67
C GLN A 118 -5.54 4.92 24.85
N ASN A 119 -6.63 5.00 24.09
CA ASN A 119 -7.81 4.11 24.19
C ASN A 119 -7.96 3.17 22.97
N ASP A 120 -8.79 2.14 23.16
CA ASP A 120 -8.98 0.98 22.27
C ASP A 120 -9.57 1.28 20.89
N SER A 121 -10.24 2.44 20.70
CA SER A 121 -10.75 2.84 19.37
C SER A 121 -9.73 3.70 18.65
N ILE A 122 -8.73 3.02 18.08
CA ILE A 122 -7.63 3.67 17.36
C ILE A 122 -8.12 4.35 16.07
N LYS A 123 -9.31 3.99 15.55
CA LYS A 123 -9.80 4.41 14.23
C LYS A 123 -10.13 5.91 14.17
N SER A 124 -9.53 6.64 13.23
CA SER A 124 -9.86 8.06 12.96
C SER A 124 -10.56 8.22 11.61
N ARG A 125 -10.00 7.66 10.54
CA ARG A 125 -10.55 7.76 9.20
C ARG A 125 -10.38 6.45 8.43
N GLU A 126 -11.40 6.12 7.66
CA GLU A 126 -11.39 5.01 6.73
C GLU A 126 -11.80 5.53 5.35
N TYR A 127 -11.06 5.12 4.34
CA TYR A 127 -11.36 5.41 2.95
C TYR A 127 -11.46 4.08 2.21
N PHE A 128 -12.56 3.88 1.50
CA PHE A 128 -12.81 2.67 0.73
C PHE A 128 -13.12 3.02 -0.72
N TYR A 129 -12.15 2.72 -1.57
CA TYR A 129 -12.16 2.94 -3.00
C TYR A 129 -12.56 1.64 -3.70
N ILE A 130 -13.52 1.72 -4.61
CA ILE A 130 -13.87 0.63 -5.51
C ILE A 130 -13.58 1.11 -6.93
N PHE A 131 -12.60 0.50 -7.57
CA PHE A 131 -12.16 0.87 -8.92
C PHE A 131 -13.02 0.16 -9.97
N GLU A 132 -13.38 0.89 -11.01
CA GLU A 132 -14.06 0.34 -12.17
C GLU A 132 -13.06 -0.25 -13.18
N THR A 133 -13.51 -0.55 -14.40
CA THR A 133 -12.64 -1.06 -15.47
C THR A 133 -11.53 -0.09 -15.86
N ASN A 134 -11.74 1.22 -15.65
CA ASN A 134 -10.70 2.24 -15.74
C ASN A 134 -10.22 2.62 -14.32
N PRO A 135 -8.92 2.52 -14.00
CA PRO A 135 -8.39 2.91 -12.68
C PRO A 135 -8.61 4.40 -12.34
N ASP A 136 -8.83 5.26 -13.33
CA ASP A 136 -9.18 6.67 -13.12
C ASP A 136 -10.65 6.86 -12.68
N ASN A 137 -11.50 5.83 -12.81
CA ASN A 137 -12.89 5.85 -12.38
C ASN A 137 -13.10 4.97 -11.14
N PHE A 138 -13.62 5.55 -10.06
CA PHE A 138 -13.77 4.85 -8.80
C PHE A 138 -14.89 5.45 -7.96
N SER A 139 -15.52 4.61 -7.13
CA SER A 139 -16.39 5.10 -6.05
C SER A 139 -15.63 5.18 -4.73
N LEU A 140 -15.84 6.26 -3.99
CA LEU A 140 -15.24 6.48 -2.68
C LEU A 140 -16.29 6.47 -1.57
N HIS A 141 -16.09 5.59 -0.60
CA HIS A 141 -16.79 5.61 0.66
C HIS A 141 -15.85 6.09 1.76
N THR A 142 -16.30 7.06 2.56
CA THR A 142 -15.50 7.60 3.66
C THR A 142 -16.23 7.41 4.98
N ILE A 143 -15.49 6.99 5.99
CA ILE A 143 -15.96 6.96 7.37
C ILE A 143 -15.00 7.81 8.19
N SER A 144 -15.52 8.85 8.82
CA SER A 144 -14.78 9.67 9.77
C SER A 144 -15.32 9.38 11.17
N TRP A 145 -14.46 8.87 12.03
CA TRP A 145 -14.79 8.60 13.42
C TRP A 145 -14.54 9.88 14.22
N SER A 146 -15.58 10.46 14.82
CA SER A 146 -15.38 11.52 15.81
C SER A 146 -15.01 10.89 17.15
N ARG A 147 -14.15 11.57 17.93
CA ARG A 147 -13.92 11.24 19.34
C ARG A 147 -15.18 11.43 20.19
N ASP A 148 -16.06 12.35 19.77
CA ASP A 148 -17.24 12.78 20.54
C ASP A 148 -18.55 12.18 20.00
N ILE A 149 -18.56 11.70 18.75
CA ILE A 149 -19.79 11.25 18.05
C ILE A 149 -19.45 10.04 17.17
N THR A 150 -19.64 8.84 17.71
CA THR A 150 -19.45 7.58 16.97
C THR A 150 -20.38 7.47 15.75
N GLY A 151 -19.81 7.21 14.55
CA GLY A 151 -20.48 6.40 13.53
C GLY A 151 -21.19 7.07 12.34
N LYS A 152 -20.88 8.32 11.94
CA LYS A 152 -21.46 8.88 10.70
C LYS A 152 -20.73 8.39 9.45
N LYS A 153 -21.42 7.64 8.59
CA LYS A 153 -20.97 7.25 7.24
C LYS A 153 -21.35 8.37 6.25
N THR A 154 -20.39 8.95 5.56
CA THR A 154 -20.65 9.91 4.46
C THR A 154 -20.27 9.26 3.13
N LYS A 155 -21.25 9.12 2.23
CA LYS A 155 -21.04 8.58 0.88
C LYS A 155 -20.83 9.74 -0.09
N LYS A 156 -19.70 9.74 -0.82
CA LYS A 156 -19.42 10.74 -1.86
C LYS A 156 -19.02 10.02 -3.14
N SER A 157 -19.88 10.03 -4.15
CA SER A 157 -19.53 9.60 -5.52
C SER A 157 -18.76 10.72 -6.20
N MET A 158 -17.64 10.39 -6.85
CA MET A 158 -16.90 11.26 -7.77
C MET A 158 -16.65 10.51 -9.06
#